data_AF-A0A6N7PSP3-F1
#
_entry.id   AF-A0A6N7PSP3-F1
#
_cell.length_a   1.000
_cell.length_b   1.000
_cell.length_c   1.000
_cell.angle_alpha   90.00
_cell.angle_beta   90.00
_cell.angle_gamma   90.00
#
_symmetry.space_group_name_H-M   'P 1'
#
loop_
_entity.id
_entity.type
_entity.pdbx_description
1 polymer ?
#
loop_
_entity_poly.entity_id
_entity_poly.type
_entity_poly.pdbx_seq_one_letter_code
_entity_poly.pdbx_strand_id
1 'polypeptide(L)'
;MSAPGAPPPVRLDRACALRDTLFPGADSTEAERRFVDAVLARFAEDRRHFSDILEWSLSEDERGVDTARFSYAFPGFVRAREDVTRAVLAWADGLGEAASRAAKSVLRAARSPTVEQVLMGYARGTGGGPPRTKFYLQFRDGAGPAALALSRAILGTQRATQSDGLPLHLLGLDMGPEGLAGAKLYFAHIGDPPRIEGFSGPVRNALWIHRLRHPDDPTFEAPTEIDFALAGSTWDALTSSPTLTPHAAARAAFDALGASFRLRARRASLGLHGARKLNVYYVLDEPEP
;
A
#
# COMPACT_ATOMS: atom_id res chain seq x y z
N MET A 1 2.99 23.10 -25.42
CA MET A 1 3.78 22.13 -24.64
C MET A 1 2.95 20.87 -24.52
N SER A 2 3.34 19.80 -25.21
CA SER A 2 2.68 18.51 -25.11
C SER A 2 2.84 17.98 -23.69
N ALA A 3 1.77 17.47 -23.09
CA ALA A 3 1.88 16.78 -21.80
C ALA A 3 2.94 15.67 -21.91
N PRO A 4 3.84 15.51 -20.93
CA PRO A 4 4.75 14.38 -20.92
C PRO A 4 3.91 13.10 -21.05
N GLY A 5 4.23 12.28 -22.05
CA GLY A 5 3.53 11.04 -22.32
C GLY A 5 3.48 10.18 -21.06
N ALA A 6 2.36 9.48 -20.85
CA ALA A 6 2.24 8.54 -19.75
C ALA A 6 3.45 7.57 -19.79
N PRO A 7 4.08 7.27 -18.64
CA PRO A 7 5.23 6.38 -18.60
C PRO A 7 4.89 5.04 -19.25
N PRO A 8 5.84 4.39 -19.94
CA PRO A 8 5.62 3.10 -20.56
C PRO A 8 5.20 2.04 -19.53
N PRO A 9 4.38 1.06 -19.91
CA PRO A 9 3.81 0.10 -18.97
C PRO A 9 4.87 -0.91 -18.47
N VAL A 10 4.89 -1.18 -17.16
CA VAL A 10 5.86 -2.09 -16.49
C VAL A 10 5.89 -3.49 -17.12
N ARG A 11 7.01 -3.91 -17.71
CA ARG A 11 7.13 -5.22 -18.37
C ARG A 11 6.87 -6.41 -17.41
N LEU A 12 6.13 -7.42 -17.88
CA LEU A 12 5.68 -8.55 -17.04
C LEU A 12 6.84 -9.45 -16.63
N ASP A 13 7.76 -9.71 -17.56
CA ASP A 13 9.00 -10.47 -17.30
C ASP A 13 9.83 -9.85 -16.18
N ARG A 14 9.88 -8.52 -16.10
CA ARG A 14 10.59 -7.81 -15.02
C ARG A 14 9.84 -7.88 -13.69
N ALA A 15 8.52 -7.78 -13.70
CA ALA A 15 7.71 -8.04 -12.50
C ALA A 15 7.91 -9.49 -11.98
N CYS A 16 8.01 -10.47 -12.89
CA CYS A 16 8.34 -11.85 -12.55
C CYS A 16 9.76 -12.01 -11.99
N ALA A 17 10.76 -11.34 -12.58
CA ALA A 17 12.13 -11.35 -12.09
C ALA A 17 12.26 -10.68 -10.70
N LEU A 18 11.54 -9.60 -10.46
CA LEU A 18 11.44 -8.98 -9.14
C LEU A 18 10.79 -9.93 -8.14
N ARG A 19 9.72 -10.64 -8.53
CA ARG A 19 9.11 -11.71 -7.71
C ARG A 19 10.12 -12.81 -7.39
N ASP A 20 10.94 -13.25 -8.33
CA ASP A 20 11.97 -14.28 -8.08
C ASP A 20 13.03 -13.79 -7.07
N THR A 21 13.33 -12.49 -7.07
CA THR A 21 14.27 -11.86 -6.12
C THR A 21 13.65 -11.69 -4.73
N LEU A 22 12.40 -11.24 -4.67
CA LEU A 22 11.72 -10.92 -3.40
C LEU A 22 11.11 -12.16 -2.73
N PHE A 23 10.82 -13.20 -3.50
CA PHE A 23 10.23 -14.47 -3.06
C PHE A 23 11.08 -15.66 -3.53
N PRO A 24 12.35 -15.78 -3.08
CA PRO A 24 13.20 -16.88 -3.48
C PRO A 24 12.58 -18.21 -3.04
N GLY A 25 12.71 -19.23 -3.90
CA GLY A 25 12.01 -20.51 -3.74
C GLY A 25 12.32 -21.26 -2.44
N ALA A 26 13.53 -21.10 -1.89
CA ALA A 26 13.95 -21.74 -0.65
C ALA A 26 13.24 -21.19 0.60
N ASP A 27 12.83 -19.92 0.57
CA ASP A 27 12.29 -19.20 1.74
C ASP A 27 10.79 -18.89 1.62
N SER A 28 10.15 -19.30 0.53
CA SER A 28 8.75 -19.02 0.26
C SER A 28 7.94 -20.31 0.37
N THR A 29 6.75 -20.23 0.97
CA THR A 29 5.83 -21.37 0.98
C THR A 29 5.21 -21.57 -0.41
N GLU A 30 4.68 -22.77 -0.68
CA GLU A 30 3.95 -23.02 -1.93
C GLU A 30 2.68 -22.16 -2.04
N ALA A 31 2.01 -21.90 -0.91
CA ALA A 31 0.85 -21.03 -0.85
C ALA A 31 1.19 -19.59 -1.27
N GLU A 32 2.29 -19.04 -0.75
CA GLU A 32 2.76 -17.71 -1.12
C GLU A 32 3.14 -17.62 -2.59
N ARG A 33 3.89 -18.60 -3.12
CA ARG A 33 4.23 -18.62 -4.55
C ARG A 33 2.98 -18.62 -5.43
N ARG A 34 2.02 -19.51 -5.16
CA ARG A 34 0.76 -19.58 -5.91
C ARG A 34 -0.02 -18.27 -5.82
N PHE A 35 -0.04 -17.62 -4.66
CA PHE A 35 -0.68 -16.32 -4.49
C PHE A 35 -0.02 -15.24 -5.35
N VAL A 36 1.32 -15.09 -5.26
CA VAL A 36 2.04 -14.08 -6.05
C VAL A 36 1.92 -14.35 -7.55
N ASP A 37 1.98 -15.61 -7.98
CA ASP A 37 1.79 -16.00 -9.37
C ASP A 37 0.38 -15.66 -9.88
N ALA A 38 -0.66 -15.89 -9.05
CA ALA A 38 -2.03 -15.51 -9.38
C ALA A 38 -2.20 -13.99 -9.50
N VAL A 39 -1.54 -13.21 -8.63
CA VAL A 39 -1.52 -11.75 -8.72
C VAL A 39 -0.83 -11.30 -10.02
N LEU A 40 0.33 -11.86 -10.36
CA LEU A 40 1.05 -11.50 -11.58
C LEU A 40 0.32 -11.91 -12.86
N ALA A 41 -0.36 -13.05 -12.86
CA ALA A 41 -1.20 -13.48 -13.97
C ALA A 41 -2.36 -12.49 -14.18
N ARG A 42 -3.05 -12.09 -13.11
CA ARG A 42 -4.12 -11.09 -13.19
C ARG A 42 -3.59 -9.72 -13.60
N PHE A 43 -2.44 -9.31 -13.06
CA PHE A 43 -1.76 -8.08 -13.43
C PHE A 43 -1.48 -8.04 -14.94
N ALA A 44 -1.02 -9.15 -15.54
CA ALA A 44 -0.74 -9.25 -16.97
C ALA A 44 -1.97 -8.97 -17.86
N GLU A 45 -3.16 -9.32 -17.38
CA GLU A 45 -4.43 -9.05 -18.04
C GLU A 45 -4.86 -7.60 -17.84
N ASP A 46 -5.00 -7.17 -16.58
CA ASP A 46 -5.54 -5.84 -16.23
C ASP A 46 -4.64 -4.70 -16.73
N ARG A 47 -3.31 -4.91 -16.78
CA ARG A 47 -2.35 -3.88 -17.22
C ARG A 47 -2.48 -3.48 -18.70
N ARG A 48 -3.24 -4.24 -19.50
CA ARG A 48 -3.56 -3.88 -20.89
C ARG A 48 -4.50 -2.67 -20.95
N HIS A 49 -5.18 -2.37 -19.86
CA HIS A 49 -6.18 -1.31 -19.77
C HIS A 49 -5.90 -0.28 -18.67
N PHE A 50 -5.09 -0.65 -17.67
CA PHE A 50 -4.85 0.18 -16.49
C PHE A 50 -3.35 0.28 -16.18
N SER A 51 -2.91 1.47 -15.74
CA SER A 51 -1.57 1.71 -15.21
C SER A 51 -1.60 1.79 -13.68
N ASP A 52 -0.45 1.63 -13.02
CA ASP A 52 -0.28 1.84 -11.57
C ASP A 52 -1.17 0.96 -10.67
N ILE A 53 -1.50 -0.26 -11.11
CA ILE A 53 -2.38 -1.19 -10.38
C ILE A 53 -1.65 -2.22 -9.52
N LEU A 54 -0.36 -2.43 -9.76
CA LEU A 54 0.52 -3.24 -8.92
C LEU A 54 1.65 -2.33 -8.45
N GLU A 55 1.71 -2.10 -7.14
CA GLU A 55 2.71 -1.25 -6.53
C GLU A 55 3.57 -2.05 -5.57
N TRP A 56 4.86 -2.11 -5.85
CA TRP A 56 5.85 -2.71 -4.96
C TRP A 56 6.26 -1.71 -3.89
N SER A 57 6.59 -2.21 -2.72
CA SER A 57 7.09 -1.35 -1.65
C SER A 57 8.12 -2.05 -0.79
N LEU A 58 8.99 -1.25 -0.20
CA LEU A 58 9.86 -1.65 0.89
C LEU A 58 9.40 -0.91 2.14
N SER A 59 9.44 -1.55 3.30
CA SER A 59 9.19 -0.85 4.55
C SER A 59 10.19 -1.19 5.64
N GLU A 60 10.43 -0.24 6.53
CA GLU A 60 11.13 -0.47 7.79
C GLU A 60 10.34 0.14 8.93
N ASP A 61 10.24 -0.60 10.03
CA ASP A 61 9.79 -0.08 11.32
C ASP A 61 10.58 -0.72 12.47
N GLU A 62 10.10 -0.52 13.69
CA GLU A 62 10.70 -1.10 14.91
C GLU A 62 10.87 -2.63 14.85
N ARG A 63 10.10 -3.34 14.00
CA ARG A 63 10.17 -4.79 13.86
C ARG A 63 11.20 -5.26 12.82
N GLY A 64 11.76 -4.33 12.05
CA GLY A 64 12.75 -4.64 11.01
C GLY A 64 12.31 -4.19 9.63
N VAL A 65 12.88 -4.83 8.60
CA VAL A 65 12.70 -4.48 7.19
C VAL A 65 11.79 -5.50 6.51
N ASP A 66 10.86 -5.03 5.69
CA ASP A 66 10.03 -5.83 4.80
C ASP A 66 10.34 -5.43 3.36
N THR A 67 11.00 -6.29 2.61
CA THR A 67 11.29 -6.06 1.18
C THR A 67 10.29 -6.76 0.26
N ALA A 68 9.73 -7.90 0.69
CA ALA A 68 8.75 -8.67 -0.04
C ALA A 68 7.34 -8.15 0.27
N ARG A 69 7.00 -7.00 -0.32
CA ARG A 69 5.71 -6.34 -0.12
C ARG A 69 5.18 -5.70 -1.40
N PHE A 70 3.88 -5.88 -1.64
CA PHE A 70 3.17 -5.20 -2.72
C PHE A 70 1.70 -4.94 -2.36
N SER A 71 1.06 -4.08 -3.13
CA SER A 71 -0.39 -3.93 -3.18
C SER A 71 -0.89 -4.02 -4.62
N TYR A 72 -2.03 -4.69 -4.78
CA TYR A 72 -2.75 -4.80 -6.05
C TYR A 72 -4.10 -4.11 -5.95
N ALA A 73 -4.35 -3.15 -6.83
CA ALA A 73 -5.63 -2.50 -7.00
C ALA A 73 -6.48 -3.22 -8.05
N PHE A 74 -7.78 -3.31 -7.81
CA PHE A 74 -8.74 -3.89 -8.75
C PHE A 74 -9.53 -2.77 -9.47
N PRO A 75 -8.95 -2.14 -10.51
CA PRO A 75 -9.56 -0.96 -11.18
C PRO A 75 -10.88 -1.28 -11.89
N GLY A 76 -11.09 -2.54 -12.29
CA GLY A 76 -12.33 -3.01 -12.89
C GLY A 76 -13.45 -3.29 -11.89
N PHE A 77 -13.26 -3.06 -10.59
CA PHE A 77 -14.17 -3.54 -9.55
C PHE A 77 -15.63 -3.15 -9.76
N VAL A 78 -15.92 -1.91 -10.15
CA VAL A 78 -17.31 -1.46 -10.38
C VAL A 78 -17.96 -2.18 -11.55
N ARG A 79 -17.19 -2.45 -12.63
CA ARG A 79 -17.70 -3.04 -13.87
C ARG A 79 -17.74 -4.56 -13.85
N ALA A 80 -16.83 -5.19 -13.11
CA ALA A 80 -16.62 -6.63 -13.07
C ALA A 80 -16.62 -7.14 -11.62
N ARG A 81 -17.60 -6.70 -10.82
CA ARG A 81 -17.63 -6.94 -9.37
C ARG A 81 -17.59 -8.41 -8.99
N GLU A 82 -18.31 -9.26 -9.71
CA GLU A 82 -18.35 -10.71 -9.45
C GLU A 82 -17.00 -11.36 -9.69
N ASP A 83 -16.36 -11.04 -10.82
CA ASP A 83 -15.03 -11.55 -11.17
C ASP A 83 -13.97 -11.11 -10.15
N VAL A 84 -13.96 -9.82 -9.78
CA VAL A 84 -13.06 -9.32 -8.74
C VAL A 84 -13.34 -9.97 -7.39
N THR A 85 -14.61 -10.16 -7.04
CA THR A 85 -15.01 -10.86 -5.80
C THR A 85 -14.45 -12.28 -5.77
N ARG A 86 -14.58 -13.04 -6.87
CA ARG A 86 -14.03 -14.39 -6.97
C ARG A 86 -12.50 -14.39 -6.83
N ALA A 87 -11.81 -13.46 -7.49
CA ALA A 87 -10.36 -13.34 -7.39
C ALA A 87 -9.89 -13.02 -5.96
N VAL A 88 -10.47 -12.00 -5.32
CA VAL A 88 -10.13 -11.60 -3.94
C VAL A 88 -10.37 -12.74 -2.96
N LEU A 89 -11.49 -13.46 -3.06
CA LEU A 89 -11.77 -14.61 -2.19
C LEU A 89 -10.78 -15.75 -2.41
N ALA A 90 -10.52 -16.13 -3.67
CA ALA A 90 -9.57 -17.20 -3.98
C ALA A 90 -8.16 -16.89 -3.46
N TRP A 91 -7.72 -15.63 -3.59
CA TRP A 91 -6.43 -15.18 -3.07
C TRP A 91 -6.39 -15.18 -1.55
N ALA A 92 -7.44 -14.67 -0.89
CA ALA A 92 -7.53 -14.65 0.56
C ALA A 92 -7.59 -16.06 1.17
N ASP A 93 -8.32 -16.98 0.53
CA ASP A 93 -8.41 -18.39 0.95
C ASP A 93 -7.05 -19.08 0.92
N GLY A 94 -6.21 -18.76 -0.07
CA GLY A 94 -4.83 -19.26 -0.14
C GLY A 94 -3.91 -18.76 0.98
N LEU A 95 -4.28 -17.67 1.67
CA LEU A 95 -3.49 -17.03 2.73
C LEU A 95 -4.01 -17.38 4.14
N GLY A 96 -5.12 -18.12 4.24
CA GLY A 96 -5.65 -18.66 5.49
C GLY A 96 -6.96 -18.02 5.95
N GLU A 97 -7.58 -18.65 6.95
CA GLU A 97 -8.97 -18.39 7.35
C GLU A 97 -9.24 -16.94 7.78
N ALA A 98 -8.29 -16.32 8.49
CA ALA A 98 -8.41 -14.93 8.91
C ALA A 98 -8.49 -13.97 7.71
N ALA A 99 -7.66 -14.19 6.69
CA ALA A 99 -7.71 -13.42 5.45
C ALA A 99 -9.03 -13.65 4.71
N SER A 100 -9.51 -14.89 4.61
CA SER A 100 -10.81 -15.23 4.00
C SER A 100 -11.99 -14.51 4.67
N ARG A 101 -12.06 -14.53 6.01
CA ARG A 101 -13.13 -13.86 6.76
C ARG A 101 -13.07 -12.35 6.53
N ALA A 102 -11.88 -11.77 6.54
CA ALA A 102 -11.68 -10.35 6.29
C ALA A 102 -12.07 -9.94 4.87
N ALA A 103 -11.68 -10.73 3.86
CA ALA A 103 -12.05 -10.52 2.47
C ALA A 103 -13.58 -10.48 2.30
N LYS A 104 -14.31 -11.43 2.88
CA LYS A 104 -15.79 -11.47 2.86
C LYS A 104 -16.40 -10.20 3.45
N SER A 105 -15.88 -9.73 4.59
CA SER A 105 -16.35 -8.49 5.22
C SER A 105 -16.07 -7.25 4.38
N VAL A 106 -14.86 -7.14 3.83
CA VAL A 106 -14.45 -6.04 2.94
C VAL A 106 -15.29 -6.02 1.68
N LEU A 107 -15.49 -7.16 1.03
CA LEU A 107 -16.29 -7.27 -0.19
C LEU A 107 -17.76 -6.93 0.04
N ARG A 108 -18.30 -7.23 1.23
CA ARG A 108 -19.64 -6.77 1.63
C ARG A 108 -19.69 -5.25 1.74
N ALA A 109 -18.72 -4.64 2.43
CA ALA A 109 -18.63 -3.18 2.55
C ALA A 109 -18.41 -2.48 1.19
N ALA A 110 -17.63 -3.11 0.31
CA ALA A 110 -17.35 -2.62 -1.04
C ALA A 110 -18.58 -2.56 -1.97
N ARG A 111 -19.74 -3.08 -1.54
CA ARG A 111 -21.02 -2.88 -2.25
C ARG A 111 -21.55 -1.45 -2.12
N SER A 112 -21.07 -0.68 -1.15
CA SER A 112 -21.42 0.73 -0.99
C SER A 112 -21.10 1.53 -2.26
N PRO A 113 -21.97 2.44 -2.71
CA PRO A 113 -21.67 3.33 -3.84
C PRO A 113 -20.56 4.34 -3.53
N THR A 114 -20.12 4.47 -2.27
CA THR A 114 -19.00 5.32 -1.88
C THR A 114 -17.65 4.70 -2.24
N VAL A 115 -17.59 3.38 -2.44
CA VAL A 115 -16.35 2.66 -2.74
C VAL A 115 -16.10 2.69 -4.24
N GLU A 116 -14.90 3.13 -4.61
CA GLU A 116 -14.41 3.14 -5.97
C GLU A 116 -13.84 1.78 -6.36
N GLN A 117 -12.93 1.25 -5.54
CA GLN A 117 -12.27 -0.03 -5.78
C GLN A 117 -11.79 -0.68 -4.49
N VAL A 118 -11.52 -1.98 -4.58
CA VAL A 118 -10.86 -2.75 -3.54
C VAL A 118 -9.38 -2.88 -3.89
N LEU A 119 -8.52 -2.90 -2.89
CA LEU A 119 -7.12 -3.28 -3.04
C LEU A 119 -6.77 -4.39 -2.05
N MET A 120 -5.79 -5.22 -2.41
CA MET A 120 -5.23 -6.25 -1.55
C MET A 120 -3.72 -6.05 -1.46
N GLY A 121 -3.19 -6.04 -0.24
CA GLY A 121 -1.77 -5.95 0.04
C GLY A 121 -1.25 -7.21 0.69
N TYR A 122 0.02 -7.49 0.46
CA TYR A 122 0.74 -8.58 1.08
C TYR A 122 2.11 -8.07 1.54
N ALA A 123 2.55 -8.48 2.73
CA ALA A 123 3.86 -8.14 3.26
C ALA A 123 4.45 -9.31 4.04
N ARG A 124 5.68 -9.71 3.70
CA ARG A 124 6.50 -10.66 4.47
C ARG A 124 7.64 -9.91 5.15
N GLY A 125 7.78 -10.11 6.46
CA GLY A 125 8.87 -9.51 7.22
C GLY A 125 10.05 -10.44 7.42
N THR A 126 11.23 -9.86 7.65
CA THR A 126 12.48 -10.62 7.84
C THR A 126 12.57 -11.34 9.19
N GLY A 127 11.69 -11.02 10.15
CA GLY A 127 11.73 -11.55 11.52
C GLY A 127 11.05 -12.91 11.74
N GLY A 128 10.77 -13.69 10.69
CA GLY A 128 10.14 -15.02 10.81
C GLY A 128 8.68 -15.02 11.24
N GLY A 129 8.05 -13.85 11.36
CA GLY A 129 6.62 -13.73 11.63
C GLY A 129 5.77 -14.14 10.42
N PRO A 130 4.48 -14.49 10.64
CA PRO A 130 3.59 -14.88 9.56
C PRO A 130 3.42 -13.73 8.55
N PRO A 131 3.18 -14.05 7.26
CA PRO A 131 2.88 -13.04 6.27
C PRO A 131 1.64 -12.24 6.67
N ARG A 132 1.65 -10.95 6.37
CA ARG A 132 0.57 -10.02 6.70
C ARG A 132 -0.21 -9.72 5.43
N THR A 133 -1.51 -9.95 5.51
CA THR A 133 -2.46 -9.57 4.46
C THR A 133 -3.08 -8.24 4.83
N LYS A 134 -3.31 -7.38 3.84
CA LYS A 134 -4.00 -6.11 4.01
C LYS A 134 -5.12 -6.00 3.01
N PHE A 135 -6.23 -5.43 3.42
CA PHE A 135 -7.32 -5.07 2.51
C PHE A 135 -7.55 -3.59 2.55
N TYR A 136 -7.93 -3.02 1.42
CA TYR A 136 -8.23 -1.60 1.34
C TYR A 136 -9.54 -1.35 0.61
N LEU A 137 -10.25 -0.32 1.06
CA LEU A 137 -11.37 0.28 0.36
C LEU A 137 -10.93 1.68 -0.06
N GLN A 138 -10.77 1.89 -1.37
CA GLN A 138 -10.59 3.23 -1.92
C GLN A 138 -11.96 3.85 -2.13
N PHE A 139 -12.11 5.09 -1.69
CA PHE A 139 -13.36 5.83 -1.81
C PHE A 139 -13.34 6.75 -3.02
N ARG A 140 -14.51 6.96 -3.61
CA ARG A 140 -14.70 7.90 -4.71
C ARG A 140 -14.43 9.32 -4.25
N ASP A 141 -13.92 10.13 -5.17
CA ASP A 141 -13.83 11.58 -4.97
C ASP A 141 -15.20 12.15 -4.60
N GLY A 142 -15.22 12.97 -3.54
CA GLY A 142 -16.45 13.58 -3.01
C GLY A 142 -17.30 12.68 -2.10
N ALA A 143 -16.92 11.42 -1.84
CA ALA A 143 -17.67 10.57 -0.91
C ALA A 143 -17.58 11.02 0.57
N GLY A 144 -16.58 11.84 0.91
CA GLY A 144 -16.38 12.58 2.17
C GLY A 144 -17.06 11.96 3.40
N PRO A 145 -18.12 12.58 3.96
CA PRO A 145 -18.79 12.10 5.17
C PRO A 145 -19.32 10.65 5.09
N ALA A 146 -19.79 10.21 3.92
CA ALA A 146 -20.34 8.87 3.75
C ALA A 146 -19.23 7.79 3.76
N ALA A 147 -18.06 8.11 3.21
CA ALA A 147 -16.87 7.24 3.31
C ALA A 147 -16.40 7.10 4.77
N LEU A 148 -16.37 8.21 5.52
CA LEU A 148 -16.01 8.21 6.93
C LEU A 148 -17.01 7.42 7.78
N ALA A 149 -18.32 7.62 7.56
CA ALA A 149 -19.37 6.88 8.25
C ALA A 149 -19.28 5.37 8.00
N LEU A 150 -19.05 4.95 6.75
CA LEU A 150 -18.84 3.54 6.42
C LEU A 150 -17.59 2.99 7.11
N SER A 151 -16.49 3.73 7.09
CA SER A 151 -15.24 3.31 7.73
C SER A 151 -15.41 3.12 9.24
N ARG A 152 -16.08 4.06 9.92
CA ARG A 152 -16.42 3.96 11.34
C ARG A 152 -17.29 2.76 11.67
N ALA A 153 -18.28 2.47 10.83
CA ALA A 153 -19.13 1.30 11.00
C ALA A 153 -18.35 -0.01 10.88
N ILE A 154 -17.40 -0.10 9.94
CA ILE A 154 -16.52 -1.27 9.78
C ILE A 154 -15.60 -1.43 11.00
N LEU A 155 -15.06 -0.32 11.50
CA LEU A 155 -14.09 -0.32 12.60
C LEU A 155 -14.74 -0.42 13.99
N GLY A 156 -16.06 -0.28 14.08
CA GLY A 156 -16.78 -0.29 15.35
C GLY A 156 -16.41 0.87 16.27
N THR A 157 -16.01 2.02 15.72
CA THR A 157 -15.61 3.20 16.49
C THR A 157 -16.36 4.45 16.03
N GLN A 158 -16.69 5.33 16.97
CA GLN A 158 -17.24 6.67 16.71
C GLN A 158 -16.25 7.78 17.07
N ARG A 159 -15.01 7.41 17.39
CA ARG A 159 -13.99 8.37 17.83
C ARG A 159 -13.67 9.36 16.71
N ALA A 160 -13.66 10.63 17.07
CA ALA A 160 -13.27 11.71 16.17
C ALA A 160 -11.77 11.68 15.89
N THR A 161 -11.38 12.15 14.71
CA THR A 161 -9.99 12.40 14.35
C THR A 161 -9.79 13.87 14.03
N GLN A 162 -8.57 14.37 14.19
CA GLN A 162 -8.18 15.71 13.77
C GLN A 162 -8.38 15.95 12.25
N SER A 163 -8.49 14.87 11.46
CA SER A 163 -8.65 14.92 10.00
C SER A 163 -10.09 14.68 9.53
N ASP A 164 -11.09 14.60 10.41
CA ASP A 164 -12.48 14.31 10.02
C ASP A 164 -13.07 15.33 9.02
N GLY A 165 -12.53 16.55 8.99
CA GLY A 165 -12.91 17.59 8.02
C GLY A 165 -12.26 17.44 6.63
N LEU A 166 -11.35 16.49 6.45
CA LEU A 166 -10.63 16.24 5.21
C LEU A 166 -11.29 15.10 4.40
N PRO A 167 -11.10 15.04 3.06
CA PRO A 167 -11.57 13.93 2.27
C PRO A 167 -10.89 12.62 2.66
N LEU A 168 -11.68 11.62 3.05
CA LEU A 168 -11.16 10.27 3.29
C LEU A 168 -10.92 9.56 1.95
N HIS A 169 -9.66 9.27 1.65
CA HIS A 169 -9.25 8.64 0.39
C HIS A 169 -9.28 7.11 0.47
N LEU A 170 -8.77 6.55 1.57
CA LEU A 170 -8.57 5.11 1.71
C LEU A 170 -8.86 4.66 3.14
N LEU A 171 -9.46 3.48 3.29
CA LEU A 171 -9.44 2.69 4.52
C LEU A 171 -8.56 1.47 4.30
N GLY A 172 -7.53 1.28 5.12
CA GLY A 172 -6.71 0.07 5.15
C GLY A 172 -7.00 -0.77 6.39
N LEU A 173 -7.05 -2.08 6.22
CA LEU A 173 -7.29 -3.07 7.28
C LEU A 173 -6.11 -4.05 7.29
N ASP A 174 -5.36 -4.07 8.39
CA ASP A 174 -4.23 -4.95 8.61
C ASP A 174 -4.72 -6.26 9.24
N MET A 175 -4.48 -7.40 8.59
CA MET A 175 -4.85 -8.72 9.11
C MET A 175 -3.68 -9.40 9.82
N GLY A 176 -3.96 -9.93 11.01
CA GLY A 176 -3.12 -10.87 11.73
C GLY A 176 -3.73 -12.27 11.74
N PRO A 177 -3.08 -13.24 12.40
CA PRO A 177 -3.51 -14.65 12.44
C PRO A 177 -4.93 -14.85 12.99
N GLU A 178 -5.35 -14.00 13.94
CA GLU A 178 -6.66 -14.10 14.59
C GLU A 178 -7.76 -13.24 13.94
N GLY A 179 -7.40 -12.39 12.97
CA GLY A 179 -8.33 -11.43 12.33
C GLY A 179 -7.76 -10.02 12.22
N LEU A 180 -8.61 -9.00 12.41
CA LEU A 180 -8.20 -7.59 12.31
C LEU A 180 -7.16 -7.27 13.39
N ALA A 181 -5.94 -6.94 12.96
CA ALA A 181 -4.81 -6.55 13.82
C ALA A 181 -4.60 -5.04 13.89
N GLY A 182 -5.26 -4.28 13.02
CA GLY A 182 -5.25 -2.83 13.03
C GLY A 182 -5.91 -2.24 11.79
N ALA A 183 -6.13 -0.94 11.79
CA ALA A 183 -6.68 -0.21 10.66
C ALA A 183 -6.00 1.14 10.46
N LYS A 184 -6.19 1.71 9.27
CA LYS A 184 -5.64 2.98 8.87
C LYS A 184 -6.66 3.79 8.07
N LEU A 185 -6.92 5.03 8.47
CA LEU A 185 -7.67 5.98 7.67
C LEU A 185 -6.70 6.96 7.02
N TYR A 186 -6.79 7.10 5.70
CA TYR A 186 -5.91 7.96 4.91
C TYR A 186 -6.71 9.16 4.41
N PHE A 187 -6.46 10.33 5.00
CA PHE A 187 -7.13 11.56 4.65
C PHE A 187 -6.29 12.39 3.69
N ALA A 188 -6.87 12.81 2.57
CA ALA A 188 -6.19 13.66 1.61
C ALA A 188 -5.98 15.06 2.20
N HIS A 189 -4.73 15.50 2.25
CA HIS A 189 -4.40 16.86 2.62
C HIS A 189 -4.83 17.82 1.49
N ILE A 190 -5.54 18.89 1.84
CA ILE A 190 -5.91 19.96 0.91
C ILE A 190 -5.02 21.17 1.20
N GLY A 191 -4.39 21.73 0.18
CA GLY A 191 -3.48 22.87 0.30
C GLY A 191 -2.01 22.47 0.48
N ASP A 192 -1.21 23.34 1.09
CA ASP A 192 0.22 23.13 1.26
C ASP A 192 0.49 22.08 2.35
N PRO A 193 1.06 20.90 2.01
CA PRO A 193 1.35 19.89 3.00
C PRO A 193 2.45 20.34 3.97
N PRO A 194 2.51 19.77 5.18
CA PRO A 194 3.54 20.13 6.14
C PRO A 194 4.93 19.85 5.58
N ARG A 195 5.89 20.73 5.90
CA ARG A 195 7.30 20.45 5.65
C ARG A 195 7.70 19.23 6.47
N ILE A 196 8.34 18.27 5.81
CA ILE A 196 8.88 17.09 6.46
C ILE A 196 10.34 17.37 6.79
N GLU A 197 10.67 17.33 8.07
CA GLU A 197 12.04 17.56 8.53
C GLU A 197 13.02 16.57 7.87
N GLY A 198 14.13 17.11 7.37
CA GLY A 198 15.14 16.33 6.65
C GLY A 198 14.78 15.98 5.21
N PHE A 199 13.57 16.26 4.74
CA PHE A 199 13.19 16.05 3.33
C PHE A 199 13.26 17.36 2.53
N SER A 200 14.10 17.39 1.51
CA SER A 200 14.38 18.60 0.70
C SER A 200 13.48 18.76 -0.53
N GLY A 201 12.67 17.76 -0.86
CA GLY A 201 11.77 17.76 -2.02
C GLY A 201 10.40 18.37 -1.75
N PRO A 202 9.66 18.78 -2.80
CA PRO A 202 8.27 19.20 -2.63
C PRO A 202 7.40 18.01 -2.22
N VAL A 203 6.68 18.17 -1.11
CA VAL A 203 5.65 17.22 -0.68
C VAL A 203 4.40 17.48 -1.52
N ARG A 204 3.84 16.45 -2.17
CA ARG A 204 2.64 16.55 -3.01
C ARG A 204 1.70 15.39 -2.75
N ASN A 205 0.41 15.57 -3.00
CA ASN A 205 -0.62 14.52 -2.84
C ASN A 205 -0.49 13.82 -1.47
N ALA A 206 -0.32 14.61 -0.41
CA ALA A 206 -0.07 14.09 0.92
C ALA A 206 -1.34 13.49 1.53
N LEU A 207 -1.17 12.42 2.28
CA LEU A 207 -2.19 11.72 3.02
C LEU A 207 -1.80 11.71 4.50
N TRP A 208 -2.70 12.19 5.35
CA TRP A 208 -2.59 12.06 6.81
C TRP A 208 -3.17 10.71 7.21
N ILE A 209 -2.39 9.92 7.95
CA ILE A 209 -2.75 8.55 8.27
C ILE A 209 -3.00 8.41 9.77
N HIS A 210 -4.24 8.10 10.11
CA HIS A 210 -4.66 7.77 11.47
C HIS A 210 -4.63 6.26 11.64
N ARG A 211 -3.86 5.76 12.59
CA ARG A 211 -3.72 4.32 12.85
C ARG A 211 -4.55 3.93 14.07
N LEU A 212 -5.33 2.87 13.91
CA LEU A 212 -6.16 2.29 14.95
C LEU A 212 -5.63 0.90 15.29
N ARG A 213 -5.21 0.67 16.53
CA ARG A 213 -4.82 -0.69 17.00
C ARG A 213 -6.00 -1.45 17.60
N HIS A 214 -6.94 -0.75 18.22
CA HIS A 214 -8.21 -1.26 18.75
C HIS A 214 -9.28 -0.15 18.68
N PRO A 215 -10.59 -0.45 18.75
CA PRO A 215 -11.66 0.55 18.55
C PRO A 215 -11.57 1.79 19.46
N ASP A 216 -11.01 1.62 20.66
CA ASP A 216 -10.85 2.67 21.68
C ASP A 216 -9.44 3.30 21.72
N ASP A 217 -8.59 3.05 20.71
CA ASP A 217 -7.19 3.48 20.72
C ASP A 217 -7.07 5.01 20.92
N PRO A 218 -6.47 5.47 22.03
CA PRO A 218 -6.38 6.90 22.30
C PRO A 218 -5.47 7.64 21.32
N THR A 219 -4.57 6.92 20.64
CA THR A 219 -3.66 7.50 19.67
C THR A 219 -4.32 7.75 18.30
N PHE A 220 -5.55 7.26 18.10
CA PHE A 220 -6.28 7.38 16.83
C PHE A 220 -6.65 8.83 16.48
N GLU A 221 -6.76 9.70 17.48
CA GLU A 221 -7.21 11.08 17.31
C GLU A 221 -6.27 11.89 16.40
N ALA A 222 -4.95 11.71 16.55
CA ALA A 222 -3.93 12.42 15.80
C ALA A 222 -3.36 11.57 14.65
N PRO A 223 -2.88 12.19 13.56
CA PRO A 223 -2.16 11.45 12.53
C PRO A 223 -0.87 10.86 13.12
N THR A 224 -0.54 9.65 12.70
CA THR A 224 0.68 8.94 13.14
C THR A 224 1.66 8.72 12.01
N GLU A 225 1.20 8.83 10.76
CA GLU A 225 2.03 8.72 9.57
C GLU A 225 1.60 9.77 8.55
N ILE A 226 2.53 10.18 7.70
CA ILE A 226 2.26 10.98 6.50
C ILE A 226 2.75 10.21 5.29
N ASP A 227 1.92 10.10 4.26
CA ASP A 227 2.27 9.47 2.98
C ASP A 227 2.15 10.48 1.84
N PHE A 228 3.13 10.58 0.95
CA PHE A 228 3.17 11.64 -0.05
C PHE A 228 3.87 11.19 -1.33
N ALA A 229 3.50 11.83 -2.43
CA ALA A 229 4.10 11.59 -3.73
C ALA A 229 5.50 12.20 -3.81
N LEU A 230 6.40 11.46 -4.43
CA LEU A 230 7.75 11.90 -4.75
C LEU A 230 7.77 12.42 -6.19
N ALA A 231 8.19 13.67 -6.38
CA ALA A 231 8.22 14.32 -7.69
C ALA A 231 9.44 13.83 -8.51
N GLY A 232 9.34 12.63 -9.08
CA GLY A 232 10.33 12.12 -10.04
C GLY A 232 11.76 12.01 -9.50
N SER A 233 11.92 11.90 -8.18
CA SER A 233 13.21 11.68 -7.55
C SER A 233 13.76 10.33 -8.01
N THR A 234 14.83 10.39 -8.78
CA THR A 234 15.70 9.24 -8.98
C THR A 234 16.09 8.70 -7.61
N TRP A 235 16.29 7.39 -7.56
CA TRP A 235 16.85 6.62 -6.45
C TRP A 235 17.66 7.43 -5.43
N ASP A 236 18.64 8.18 -5.94
CA ASP A 236 19.64 8.93 -5.19
C ASP A 236 19.05 10.00 -4.27
N ALA A 237 18.01 10.72 -4.70
CA ALA A 237 17.47 11.82 -3.90
C ALA A 237 16.71 11.31 -2.65
N LEU A 238 16.17 10.09 -2.72
CA LEU A 238 15.57 9.44 -1.55
C LEU A 238 16.66 8.89 -0.64
N THR A 239 17.65 8.17 -1.20
CA THR A 239 18.75 7.55 -0.43
C THR A 239 19.74 8.55 0.17
N SER A 240 19.82 9.77 -0.36
CA SER A 240 20.64 10.86 0.18
C SER A 240 19.94 11.70 1.26
N SER A 241 18.67 11.43 1.56
CA SER A 241 17.91 12.21 2.54
C SER A 241 18.38 11.91 3.98
N PRO A 242 18.70 12.93 4.81
CA PRO A 242 18.96 12.74 6.23
C PRO A 242 17.86 11.97 6.97
N THR A 243 16.60 12.10 6.53
CA THR A 243 15.45 11.37 7.08
C THR A 243 15.59 9.85 6.95
N LEU A 244 16.41 9.35 6.02
CA LEU A 244 16.71 7.92 5.89
C LEU A 244 17.89 7.44 6.72
N THR A 245 18.68 8.33 7.32
CA THR A 245 19.83 7.95 8.15
C THR A 245 19.46 6.94 9.25
N PRO A 246 18.33 7.08 9.97
CA PRO A 246 17.89 6.10 10.96
C PRO A 246 17.47 4.73 10.37
N HIS A 247 17.32 4.64 9.05
CA HIS A 247 16.81 3.51 8.28
C HIS A 247 17.90 2.86 7.41
N ALA A 248 19.09 2.70 7.97
CA ALA A 248 20.25 2.17 7.24
C ALA A 248 20.00 0.76 6.64
N ALA A 249 19.21 -0.08 7.32
CA ALA A 249 18.87 -1.41 6.84
C ALA A 249 17.92 -1.36 5.63
N ALA A 250 16.87 -0.54 5.68
CA ALA A 250 16.03 -0.27 4.52
C ALA A 250 16.86 0.24 3.36
N ARG A 251 17.74 1.22 3.60
CA ARG A 251 18.60 1.79 2.57
C ARG A 251 19.47 0.72 1.91
N ALA A 252 20.16 -0.11 2.68
CA ALA A 252 21.00 -1.18 2.13
C ALA A 252 20.19 -2.20 1.32
N ALA A 253 19.02 -2.60 1.81
CA ALA A 253 18.14 -3.54 1.11
C ALA A 253 17.55 -2.93 -0.17
N PHE A 254 17.22 -1.64 -0.13
CA PHE A 254 16.84 -0.87 -1.30
C PHE A 254 18.02 -0.87 -2.28
N ASP A 255 19.23 -0.46 -1.87
CA ASP A 255 20.41 -0.33 -2.75
C ASP A 255 20.76 -1.65 -3.46
N ALA A 256 20.61 -2.78 -2.75
CA ALA A 256 20.76 -4.11 -3.34
C ALA A 256 19.74 -4.41 -4.45
N LEU A 257 18.48 -3.98 -4.30
CA LEU A 257 17.47 -4.11 -5.36
C LEU A 257 17.79 -3.16 -6.54
N GLY A 258 18.23 -1.93 -6.25
CA GLY A 258 18.64 -0.94 -7.25
C GLY A 258 19.82 -1.39 -8.13
N ALA A 259 20.67 -2.30 -7.63
CA ALA A 259 21.74 -2.90 -8.42
C ALA A 259 21.24 -3.88 -9.50
N SER A 260 20.04 -4.45 -9.33
CA SER A 260 19.46 -5.46 -10.24
C SER A 260 18.32 -4.91 -11.11
N PHE A 261 17.67 -3.84 -10.65
CA PHE A 261 16.48 -3.27 -11.26
C PHE A 261 16.60 -1.76 -11.30
N ARG A 262 16.13 -1.13 -12.39
CA ARG A 262 15.96 0.32 -12.40
C ARG A 262 14.66 0.65 -11.69
N LEU A 263 14.78 1.26 -10.51
CA LEU A 263 13.65 1.56 -9.63
C LEU A 263 13.38 3.06 -9.59
N ARG A 264 12.10 3.43 -9.69
CA ARG A 264 11.65 4.82 -9.44
C ARG A 264 10.74 4.84 -8.24
N ALA A 265 11.17 5.54 -7.21
CA ALA A 265 10.35 5.82 -6.05
C ALA A 265 9.17 6.73 -6.46
N ARG A 266 7.97 6.37 -6.02
CA ARG A 266 6.70 7.02 -6.35
C ARG A 266 6.11 7.74 -5.16
N ARG A 267 6.14 7.09 -4.01
CA ARG A 267 5.61 7.62 -2.76
C ARG A 267 6.50 7.22 -1.60
N ALA A 268 6.49 8.03 -0.56
CA ALA A 268 7.07 7.69 0.73
C ALA A 268 6.03 7.88 1.83
N SER A 269 6.04 6.97 2.80
CA SER A 269 5.27 7.06 4.03
C SER A 269 6.23 7.10 5.22
N LEU A 270 6.10 8.10 6.06
CA LEU A 270 6.97 8.36 7.20
C LEU A 270 6.17 8.40 8.49
N GLY A 271 6.78 7.94 9.58
CA GLY A 271 6.23 8.11 10.93
C GLY A 271 6.28 9.58 11.37
N LEU A 272 5.22 10.02 12.05
CA LEU A 272 5.16 11.31 12.72
C LEU A 272 5.54 11.16 14.20
N HIS A 273 5.86 12.27 14.86
CA HIS A 273 6.11 12.33 16.30
C HIS A 273 7.22 11.37 16.78
N GLY A 274 8.28 11.21 15.99
CA GLY A 274 9.42 10.36 16.34
C GLY A 274 9.20 8.85 16.14
N ALA A 275 8.06 8.45 15.59
CA ALA A 275 7.81 7.05 15.26
C ALA A 275 8.81 6.56 14.19
N ARG A 276 9.54 5.48 14.49
CA ARG A 276 10.43 4.85 13.51
C ARG A 276 9.60 4.11 12.47
N LYS A 277 9.29 4.79 11.36
CA LYS A 277 8.56 4.20 10.24
C LYS A 277 9.00 4.80 8.90
N LEU A 278 9.27 3.92 7.95
CA LEU A 278 9.47 4.21 6.54
C LEU A 278 8.68 3.19 5.71
N ASN A 279 7.92 3.63 4.72
CA ASN A 279 7.58 2.83 3.56
C ASN A 279 7.98 3.59 2.30
N VAL A 280 8.60 2.93 1.34
CA VAL A 280 8.94 3.46 0.03
C VAL A 280 8.21 2.64 -1.01
N TYR A 281 7.33 3.29 -1.74
CA TYR A 281 6.58 2.70 -2.85
C TYR A 281 7.33 2.99 -4.14
N TYR A 282 7.50 1.98 -4.98
CA TYR A 282 8.31 2.09 -6.19
C TYR A 282 7.71 1.30 -7.34
N VAL A 283 8.09 1.73 -8.55
CA VAL A 283 7.81 1.04 -9.80
C VAL A 283 9.12 0.69 -10.48
N LEU A 284 9.06 -0.34 -11.33
CA LEU A 284 10.15 -0.67 -12.26
C LEU A 284 10.15 0.41 -13.37
N ASP A 285 11.20 1.22 -13.42
CA ASP A 285 11.34 2.39 -14.29
C ASP A 285 12.31 2.10 -15.43
N GLU A 286 11.95 1.18 -16.31
CA GLU A 286 12.81 0.78 -17.43
C GLU A 286 12.21 1.27 -18.74
N PRO A 287 12.96 2.03 -19.57
CA PRO A 287 12.52 2.35 -20.92
C PRO A 287 12.33 1.05 -21.72
N GLU A 288 11.30 1.00 -22.58
CA GLU A 288 11.27 -0.02 -23.63
C GLU A 288 12.48 0.20 -24.56
N PRO A 289 13.20 -0.86 -24.96
CA PRO A 289 14.23 -0.75 -25.99
C PRO A 289 13.64 -0.32 -27.33
#